data_AF-A0A956FTE8-F1
#
_entry.id   AF-A0A956FTE8-F1
#
_cell.length_a   1.000
_cell.length_b   1.000
_cell.length_c   1.000
_cell.angle_alpha   90.00
_cell.angle_beta   90.00
_cell.angle_gamma   90.00
#
_symmetry.space_group_name_H-M   'P 1'
#
loop_
_entity.id
_entity.type
_entity.pdbx_description
1 polymer ?
#
loop_
_entity_poly.entity_id
_entity_poly.type
_entity_poly.pdbx_seq_one_letter_code
_entity_poly.pdbx_strand_id
1 'polypeptide(L)'
;MTTPPPRPLPLVLAAVITASPGVAAAEPAADAQEGGGAKEQGSAPDGMNPEARAHLDRALELYGEERYAEAIREFQRGYKIDPRTEFLFAWAQAERLNGDCLTAAELYKRFLDEDPSEVQAAAAQKSLEMCEERIEEELEQDVAPEPEPEPEPEPEPEPEPTPFYLDPLGDALVATGVVAAIAGGGLLTVAEVRQRRLAGADTYDAFATDYDSVTASSRNLRIAGAVGLSVGAALVAGAVVRWMVVRRRPAAERTAWLVPTGTGVALGGRF
;
A
#
# COMPACT_ATOMS: atom_id res chain seq x y z
N MET A 1 16.63 58.85 -49.79
CA MET A 1 17.40 57.94 -48.93
C MET A 1 16.42 57.35 -47.92
N THR A 2 15.89 56.18 -48.26
CA THR A 2 14.77 55.50 -47.60
C THR A 2 15.32 54.35 -46.76
N THR A 3 14.99 54.34 -45.47
CA THR A 3 15.39 53.33 -44.48
C THR A 3 14.62 52.01 -44.66
N PRO A 4 15.24 50.83 -44.44
CA PRO A 4 14.58 49.53 -44.59
C PRO A 4 13.81 49.09 -43.31
N PRO A 5 12.75 48.25 -43.44
CA PRO A 5 12.00 47.69 -42.31
C PRO A 5 12.64 46.42 -41.69
N PRO A 6 12.24 46.03 -40.46
CA PRO A 6 12.85 44.95 -39.68
C PRO A 6 12.40 43.53 -40.07
N ARG A 7 13.24 42.53 -39.75
CA ARG A 7 13.06 41.08 -39.99
C ARG A 7 12.20 40.40 -38.91
N PRO A 8 11.39 39.38 -39.24
CA PRO A 8 10.84 38.43 -38.26
C PRO A 8 11.65 37.12 -38.14
N LEU A 9 11.62 36.51 -36.96
CA LEU A 9 12.15 35.20 -36.54
C LEU A 9 10.97 34.35 -35.97
N PRO A 10 11.14 33.03 -35.68
CA PRO A 10 10.87 31.88 -36.53
C PRO A 10 9.57 31.12 -36.14
N LEU A 11 9.06 30.28 -37.04
CA LEU A 11 7.97 29.33 -36.77
C LEU A 11 8.55 27.90 -36.85
N VAL A 12 8.70 27.24 -35.70
CA VAL A 12 9.12 25.84 -35.59
C VAL A 12 7.86 24.98 -35.58
N LEU A 13 7.64 24.25 -36.68
CA LEU A 13 6.58 23.26 -36.84
C LEU A 13 7.15 21.89 -36.44
N ALA A 14 6.67 21.31 -35.34
CA ALA A 14 7.01 19.93 -34.97
C ALA A 14 5.98 18.97 -35.61
N ALA A 15 6.45 18.09 -36.49
CA ALA A 15 5.67 17.07 -37.16
C ALA A 15 5.49 15.83 -36.26
N VAL A 16 4.25 15.33 -36.18
CA VAL A 16 3.91 14.04 -35.58
C VAL A 16 4.07 12.96 -36.66
N ILE A 17 4.98 12.01 -36.43
CA ILE A 17 5.15 10.82 -37.29
C ILE A 17 4.51 9.63 -36.59
N THR A 18 3.45 9.10 -37.19
CA THR A 18 2.85 7.80 -36.86
C THR A 18 3.65 6.70 -37.54
N ALA A 19 4.11 5.69 -36.80
CA ALA A 19 4.72 4.49 -37.37
C ALA A 19 4.11 3.23 -36.74
N SER A 20 3.36 2.49 -37.55
CA SER A 20 2.97 1.10 -37.32
C SER A 20 4.07 0.15 -37.79
N PRO A 21 4.16 -1.06 -37.22
CA PRO A 21 4.42 -2.25 -38.01
C PRO A 21 3.41 -3.37 -37.63
N GLY A 22 2.98 -4.28 -38.49
CA GLY A 22 3.64 -4.85 -39.66
C GLY A 22 3.64 -6.36 -39.45
N VAL A 23 2.58 -7.04 -39.91
CA VAL A 23 2.38 -8.50 -39.81
C VAL A 23 3.32 -9.23 -40.76
N ALA A 24 4.06 -10.22 -40.26
CA ALA A 24 4.76 -11.20 -41.08
C ALA A 24 4.55 -12.61 -40.49
N ALA A 25 4.02 -13.51 -41.32
CA ALA A 25 3.86 -14.92 -41.06
C ALA A 25 5.12 -15.69 -41.50
N ALA A 26 5.49 -16.74 -40.75
CA ALA A 26 6.31 -17.84 -41.25
C ALA A 26 6.05 -19.13 -40.45
N GLU A 27 6.15 -20.24 -41.18
CA GLU A 27 5.67 -21.62 -41.02
C GLU A 27 6.30 -22.50 -39.91
N PRO A 28 5.78 -23.74 -39.70
CA PRO A 28 6.05 -24.57 -38.52
C PRO A 28 7.27 -25.47 -38.70
N ALA A 29 8.02 -25.68 -37.61
CA ALA A 29 9.03 -26.73 -37.52
C ALA A 29 8.76 -27.58 -36.29
N ALA A 30 8.33 -28.82 -36.56
CA ALA A 30 8.37 -29.92 -35.62
C ALA A 30 9.83 -30.26 -35.31
N ASP A 31 10.16 -30.44 -34.03
CA ASP A 31 11.00 -31.56 -33.61
C ASP A 31 10.81 -31.85 -32.13
N ALA A 32 10.69 -33.14 -31.85
CA ALA A 32 10.44 -33.70 -30.55
C ALA A 32 11.75 -33.79 -29.75
N GLN A 33 11.73 -33.41 -28.47
CA GLN A 33 12.56 -34.09 -27.47
C GLN A 33 11.80 -34.30 -26.17
N GLU A 34 11.44 -35.58 -26.02
CA GLU A 34 11.17 -36.35 -24.82
C GLU A 34 12.12 -35.97 -23.67
N GLY A 35 11.55 -35.43 -22.59
CA GLY A 35 12.27 -35.04 -21.38
C GLY A 35 11.45 -35.37 -20.14
N GLY A 36 11.57 -36.61 -19.67
CA GLY A 36 11.41 -37.03 -18.28
C GLY A 36 10.20 -36.47 -17.52
N GLY A 37 9.05 -37.10 -17.70
CA GLY A 37 7.89 -36.92 -16.82
C GLY A 37 8.21 -37.37 -15.39
N ALA A 38 8.66 -36.45 -14.55
CA ALA A 38 8.33 -36.49 -13.14
C ALA A 38 6.83 -36.18 -13.07
N LYS A 39 6.00 -37.23 -12.95
CA LYS A 39 4.61 -37.08 -12.58
C LYS A 39 4.56 -36.35 -11.24
N GLU A 40 4.31 -35.05 -11.36
CA GLU A 40 3.57 -34.19 -10.47
C GLU A 40 2.56 -35.01 -9.64
N GLN A 41 2.96 -35.41 -8.43
CA GLN A 41 2.05 -35.97 -7.44
C GLN A 41 1.37 -34.81 -6.70
N GLY A 42 0.61 -34.02 -7.47
CA GLY A 42 -0.55 -33.27 -6.98
C GLY A 42 -1.81 -34.07 -7.28
N SER A 43 -1.81 -35.38 -7.01
CA SER A 43 -3.02 -36.19 -7.16
C SER A 43 -3.90 -35.90 -5.95
N ALA A 44 -5.06 -35.28 -6.18
CA ALA A 44 -6.15 -35.32 -5.20
C ALA A 44 -6.26 -36.76 -4.69
N PRO A 45 -6.28 -37.01 -3.37
CA PRO A 45 -6.15 -38.38 -2.89
C PRO A 45 -7.38 -39.16 -3.28
N ASP A 46 -7.17 -40.23 -4.05
CA ASP A 46 -8.16 -41.27 -4.30
C ASP A 46 -8.77 -41.67 -2.94
N GLY A 47 -10.09 -41.49 -2.79
CA GLY A 47 -10.84 -41.90 -1.60
C GLY A 47 -11.48 -40.79 -0.75
N MET A 48 -11.34 -39.51 -1.11
CA MET A 48 -12.11 -38.44 -0.45
C MET A 48 -13.62 -38.63 -0.68
N ASN A 49 -14.44 -38.43 0.35
CA ASN A 49 -15.89 -38.42 0.19
C ASN A 49 -16.33 -37.37 -0.87
N PRO A 50 -17.15 -37.71 -1.87
CA PRO A 50 -17.57 -36.77 -2.92
C PRO A 50 -18.26 -35.50 -2.41
N GLU A 51 -19.02 -35.59 -1.31
CA GLU A 51 -19.68 -34.45 -0.68
C GLU A 51 -18.65 -33.54 0.00
N ALA A 52 -17.69 -34.12 0.73
CA ALA A 52 -16.57 -33.36 1.30
C ALA A 52 -15.74 -32.69 0.20
N ARG A 53 -15.50 -33.39 -0.92
CA ARG A 53 -14.79 -32.83 -2.07
C ARG A 53 -15.52 -31.63 -2.67
N ALA A 54 -16.84 -31.71 -2.82
CA ALA A 54 -17.62 -30.57 -3.30
C ALA A 54 -17.48 -29.34 -2.38
N HIS A 55 -17.45 -29.55 -1.06
CA HIS A 55 -17.17 -28.47 -0.10
C HIS A 55 -15.75 -27.93 -0.22
N LEU A 56 -14.75 -28.80 -0.39
CA LEU A 56 -13.36 -28.38 -0.59
C LEU A 56 -13.21 -27.52 -1.86
N ASP A 57 -13.74 -28.00 -2.98
CA ASP A 57 -13.65 -27.30 -4.27
C ASP A 57 -14.35 -25.94 -4.17
N ARG A 58 -15.55 -25.88 -3.56
CA ARG A 58 -16.26 -24.61 -3.33
C ARG A 58 -15.51 -23.66 -2.40
N ALA A 59 -14.88 -24.19 -1.35
CA ALA A 59 -14.08 -23.38 -0.44
C ALA A 59 -12.86 -22.78 -1.14
N LEU A 60 -12.19 -23.54 -2.01
CA LEU A 60 -11.05 -23.06 -2.79
C LEU A 60 -11.43 -21.99 -3.82
N GLU A 61 -12.61 -22.11 -4.46
CA GLU A 61 -13.16 -21.03 -5.30
C GLU A 61 -13.36 -19.74 -4.51
N LEU A 62 -14.04 -19.81 -3.36
CA LEU A 62 -14.29 -18.66 -2.49
C LEU A 62 -13.00 -18.06 -1.95
N TYR A 63 -12.02 -18.90 -1.64
CA TYR A 63 -10.68 -18.49 -1.22
C TYR A 63 -9.97 -17.70 -2.33
N GLY A 64 -10.05 -18.18 -3.59
CA GLY A 64 -9.51 -17.47 -4.76
C GLY A 64 -10.22 -16.15 -5.06
N GLU A 65 -11.48 -16.00 -4.65
CA GLU A 65 -12.24 -14.74 -4.68
C GLU A 65 -11.96 -13.82 -3.47
N GLU A 66 -11.02 -14.17 -2.59
CA GLU A 66 -10.70 -13.47 -1.32
C GLU A 66 -11.88 -13.42 -0.33
N ARG A 67 -12.90 -14.27 -0.51
CA ARG A 67 -14.08 -14.36 0.37
C ARG A 67 -13.81 -15.34 1.51
N TYR A 68 -12.79 -15.03 2.31
CA TYR A 68 -12.23 -15.94 3.31
C TYR A 68 -13.26 -16.42 4.33
N ALA A 69 -14.10 -15.53 4.88
CA ALA A 69 -15.16 -15.89 5.83
C ALA A 69 -16.15 -16.94 5.27
N GLU A 70 -16.41 -16.93 3.96
CA GLU A 70 -17.28 -17.91 3.31
C GLU A 70 -16.53 -19.21 3.02
N ALA A 71 -15.29 -19.11 2.55
CA ALA A 71 -14.40 -20.24 2.33
C ALA A 71 -14.22 -21.06 3.63
N ILE A 72 -13.97 -20.39 4.75
CA ILE A 72 -13.86 -20.99 6.10
C ILE A 72 -15.06 -21.88 6.41
N ARG A 73 -16.29 -21.40 6.17
CA ARG A 73 -17.50 -22.19 6.44
C ARG A 73 -17.58 -23.44 5.58
N GLU A 74 -17.18 -23.35 4.32
CA GLU A 74 -17.15 -24.49 3.41
C GLU A 74 -16.05 -25.49 3.79
N PHE A 75 -14.85 -25.04 4.15
CA PHE A 75 -13.80 -25.90 4.70
C PHE A 75 -14.28 -26.63 5.96
N GLN A 76 -14.93 -25.94 6.88
CA GLN A 76 -15.50 -26.54 8.10
C GLN A 76 -16.57 -27.59 7.79
N ARG A 77 -17.45 -27.36 6.81
CA ARG A 77 -18.47 -28.34 6.39
C ARG A 77 -17.81 -29.58 5.80
N GLY A 78 -16.85 -29.39 4.90
CA GLY A 78 -16.12 -30.51 4.29
C GLY A 78 -15.35 -31.32 5.33
N TYR A 79 -14.62 -30.66 6.23
CA TYR A 79 -13.87 -31.31 7.31
C TYR A 79 -14.75 -32.10 8.27
N LYS A 80 -15.99 -31.65 8.53
CA LYS A 80 -16.95 -32.40 9.36
C LYS A 80 -17.40 -33.72 8.72
N ILE A 81 -17.38 -33.80 7.38
CA ILE A 81 -17.79 -34.99 6.63
C ILE A 81 -16.62 -35.95 6.48
N ASP A 82 -15.45 -35.43 6.11
CA ASP A 82 -14.23 -36.20 5.88
C ASP A 82 -13.03 -35.40 6.45
N PRO A 83 -12.64 -35.65 7.71
CA PRO A 83 -11.59 -34.90 8.38
C PRO A 83 -10.22 -35.29 7.82
N ARG A 84 -9.69 -34.46 6.91
CA ARG A 84 -8.39 -34.73 6.28
C ARG A 84 -7.44 -33.54 6.33
N THR A 85 -6.16 -33.85 6.21
CA THR A 85 -5.04 -32.92 6.30
C THR A 85 -5.10 -31.82 5.23
N GLU A 86 -5.71 -32.07 4.06
CA GLU A 86 -5.89 -31.03 3.03
C GLU A 86 -6.84 -29.90 3.48
N PHE A 87 -7.88 -30.23 4.26
CA PHE A 87 -8.77 -29.22 4.82
C PHE A 87 -8.06 -28.40 5.89
N LEU A 88 -7.22 -29.02 6.72
CA LEU A 88 -6.55 -28.34 7.83
C LEU A 88 -5.68 -27.17 7.34
N PHE A 89 -4.80 -27.42 6.36
CA PHE A 89 -3.92 -26.37 5.85
C PHE A 89 -4.69 -25.27 5.11
N ALA A 90 -5.62 -25.65 4.23
CA ALA A 90 -6.39 -24.68 3.45
C ALA A 90 -7.31 -23.83 4.34
N TRP A 91 -7.90 -24.43 5.36
CA TRP A 91 -8.69 -23.74 6.38
C TRP A 91 -7.82 -22.80 7.22
N ALA A 92 -6.67 -23.27 7.72
CA ALA A 92 -5.73 -22.44 8.48
C ALA A 92 -5.29 -21.19 7.69
N GLN A 93 -5.02 -21.36 6.40
CA GLN A 93 -4.66 -20.26 5.51
C GLN A 93 -5.81 -19.27 5.34
N ALA A 94 -7.04 -19.76 5.21
CA ALA A 94 -8.21 -18.91 5.12
C ALA A 94 -8.45 -18.11 6.42
N GLU A 95 -8.30 -18.72 7.59
CA GLU A 95 -8.42 -18.05 8.89
C GLU A 95 -7.37 -16.95 9.05
N ARG A 96 -6.10 -17.24 8.74
CA ARG A 96 -4.99 -16.28 8.82
C ARG A 96 -5.28 -15.03 7.96
N LEU A 97 -5.74 -15.24 6.73
CA LEU A 97 -6.09 -14.17 5.79
C LEU A 97 -7.38 -13.43 6.15
N ASN A 98 -8.30 -14.10 6.85
CA ASN A 98 -9.49 -13.48 7.42
C ASN A 98 -9.19 -12.63 8.67
N GLY A 99 -7.99 -12.77 9.25
CA GLY A 99 -7.55 -12.03 10.44
C GLY A 99 -7.60 -12.84 11.73
N ASP A 100 -8.15 -14.05 11.73
CA ASP A 100 -8.22 -14.91 12.91
C ASP A 100 -6.92 -15.72 13.06
N CYS A 101 -5.90 -15.07 13.62
CA CYS A 101 -4.61 -15.73 13.88
C CYS A 101 -4.69 -16.83 14.93
N LEU A 102 -5.57 -16.68 15.92
CA LEU A 102 -5.72 -17.64 17.01
C LEU A 102 -6.20 -18.98 16.47
N THR A 103 -7.29 -18.97 15.69
CA THR A 103 -7.82 -20.19 15.06
C THR A 103 -6.86 -20.74 14.02
N ALA A 104 -6.22 -19.88 13.22
CA ALA A 104 -5.24 -20.31 12.23
C ALA A 104 -4.05 -21.07 12.85
N ALA A 105 -3.49 -20.53 13.96
CA ALA A 105 -2.36 -21.13 14.66
C ALA A 105 -2.68 -22.56 15.15
N GLU A 106 -3.86 -22.75 15.73
CA GLU A 106 -4.33 -24.07 16.18
C GLU A 106 -4.46 -25.05 15.01
N LEU A 107 -4.99 -24.61 13.86
CA LEU A 107 -5.12 -25.46 12.68
C LEU A 107 -3.77 -25.82 12.05
N TYR A 108 -2.79 -24.89 12.04
CA TYR A 108 -1.42 -25.23 11.60
C TYR A 108 -0.76 -26.23 12.53
N LYS A 109 -0.95 -26.09 13.85
CA LYS A 109 -0.41 -27.05 14.83
C LYS A 109 -0.96 -28.45 14.57
N ARG A 110 -2.28 -28.58 14.40
CA ARG A 110 -2.90 -29.86 14.01
C ARG A 110 -2.39 -30.39 12.68
N PHE A 111 -2.22 -29.52 11.67
CA PHE A 111 -1.67 -29.93 10.39
C PHE A 111 -0.24 -30.48 10.52
N LEU A 112 0.59 -29.87 11.38
CA LEU A 112 1.95 -30.31 11.65
C LEU A 112 1.99 -31.63 12.44
N ASP A 113 1.00 -31.89 13.29
CA ASP A 113 0.86 -33.15 14.02
C ASP A 113 0.53 -34.35 13.10
N GLU A 114 -0.03 -34.10 11.91
CA GLU A 114 -0.33 -35.10 10.88
C GLU A 114 0.90 -35.49 10.02
N ASP A 115 2.10 -35.07 10.42
CA ASP A 115 3.40 -35.34 9.76
C ASP A 115 3.39 -35.08 8.24
N PRO A 116 3.09 -33.83 7.82
CA PRO A 116 3.01 -33.47 6.41
C PRO A 116 4.40 -33.48 5.76
N SER A 117 4.45 -33.44 4.42
CA SER A 117 5.74 -33.36 3.71
C SER A 117 6.58 -32.16 4.19
N GLU A 118 7.91 -32.28 4.14
CA GLU A 118 8.83 -31.22 4.62
C GLU A 118 8.50 -29.84 4.05
N VAL A 119 8.14 -29.77 2.76
CA VAL A 119 7.75 -28.52 2.09
C VAL A 119 6.48 -27.93 2.69
N GLN A 120 5.48 -28.77 2.96
CA GLN A 120 4.22 -28.33 3.56
C GLN A 120 4.40 -27.98 5.04
N ALA A 121 5.21 -28.74 5.78
CA ALA A 121 5.56 -28.46 7.17
C ALA A 121 6.24 -27.09 7.29
N ALA A 122 7.23 -26.81 6.44
CA ALA A 122 7.92 -25.52 6.43
C ALA A 122 6.96 -24.35 6.13
N ALA A 123 6.01 -24.53 5.20
CA ALA A 123 5.00 -23.52 4.89
C ALA A 123 4.05 -23.26 6.08
N ALA A 124 3.63 -24.32 6.77
CA ALA A 124 2.77 -24.23 7.96
C ALA A 124 3.51 -23.61 9.14
N GLN A 125 4.76 -24.00 9.40
CA GLN A 125 5.61 -23.45 10.46
C GLN A 125 5.82 -21.95 10.29
N LYS A 126 6.19 -21.51 9.08
CA LYS A 126 6.33 -20.08 8.80
C LYS A 126 5.03 -19.30 8.99
N SER A 127 3.90 -19.91 8.62
CA SER A 127 2.59 -19.28 8.78
C SER A 127 2.17 -19.22 10.25
N LEU A 128 2.53 -20.23 11.03
CA LEU A 128 2.32 -20.27 12.47
C LEU A 128 3.15 -19.20 13.19
N GLU A 129 4.44 -19.07 12.87
CA GLU A 129 5.33 -18.04 13.43
C GLU A 129 4.74 -16.63 13.23
N MET A 130 4.35 -16.31 11.99
CA MET A 130 3.68 -15.02 11.70
C MET A 130 2.38 -14.83 12.50
N CYS A 131 1.67 -15.92 12.82
CA CYS A 131 0.46 -15.82 13.63
C CYS A 131 0.76 -15.58 15.11
N GLU A 132 1.75 -16.27 15.65
CA GLU A 132 2.16 -16.16 17.06
C GLU A 132 2.69 -14.76 17.36
N GLU A 133 3.48 -14.17 16.45
CA GLU A 133 3.92 -12.78 16.54
C GLU A 133 2.73 -11.81 16.61
N ARG A 134 1.74 -11.93 15.71
CA ARG A 134 0.55 -11.06 15.72
C ARG A 134 -0.26 -11.21 17.01
N ILE A 135 -0.40 -12.43 17.52
CA ILE A 135 -1.11 -12.70 18.77
C ILE A 135 -0.38 -12.03 19.95
N GLU A 136 0.95 -12.13 20.01
CA GLU A 136 1.74 -11.49 21.06
C GLU A 136 1.60 -9.96 21.00
N GLU A 137 1.70 -9.36 19.82
CA GLU A 137 1.48 -7.91 19.62
C GLU A 137 0.09 -7.46 20.08
N GLU A 138 -0.96 -8.21 19.75
CA GLU A 138 -2.34 -7.93 20.19
C GLU A 138 -2.45 -7.99 21.72
N LEU A 139 -1.84 -9.00 22.36
CA LEU A 139 -1.84 -9.13 23.82
C LEU A 139 -1.03 -8.03 24.52
N GLU A 140 0.09 -7.59 23.95
CA GLU A 140 0.88 -6.49 24.50
C GLU A 140 0.14 -5.15 24.43
N GLN A 141 -0.58 -4.90 23.34
CA GLN A 141 -1.40 -3.70 23.18
C GLN A 141 -2.54 -3.63 24.19
N ASP A 142 -3.19 -4.76 24.47
CA ASP A 142 -4.28 -4.85 25.45
C ASP A 142 -3.81 -4.65 26.90
N VAL A 143 -2.52 -4.87 27.19
CA VAL A 143 -1.93 -4.73 28.53
C VAL A 143 -1.34 -3.34 28.80
N ALA A 144 -1.22 -2.48 27.78
CA ALA A 144 -0.74 -1.12 27.96
C ALA A 144 -1.67 -0.36 28.94
N PRO A 145 -1.16 0.18 30.06
CA PRO A 145 -1.99 0.79 31.07
C PRO A 145 -2.74 2.00 30.50
N GLU A 146 -4.07 1.96 30.60
CA GLU A 146 -4.92 3.13 30.34
C GLU A 146 -4.37 4.30 31.18
N PRO A 147 -4.09 5.46 30.57
CA PRO A 147 -3.48 6.57 31.30
C PRO A 147 -4.38 6.93 32.48
N GLU A 148 -3.81 6.92 33.70
CA GLU A 148 -4.51 7.40 34.89
C GLU A 148 -5.10 8.79 34.58
N PRO A 149 -6.38 9.05 34.94
CA PRO A 149 -6.98 10.35 34.69
C PRO A 149 -6.11 11.42 35.37
N GLU A 150 -5.54 12.31 34.58
CA GLU A 150 -4.82 13.47 35.10
C GLU A 150 -5.76 14.24 36.04
N PRO A 151 -5.30 14.65 37.24
CA PRO A 151 -6.12 15.45 38.14
C PRO A 151 -6.54 16.74 37.43
N GLU A 152 -7.85 17.02 37.39
CA GLU A 152 -8.40 18.24 36.81
C GLU A 152 -7.72 19.48 37.45
N PRO A 153 -7.12 20.38 36.65
CA PRO A 153 -6.56 21.61 37.20
C PRO A 153 -7.68 22.56 37.64
N GLU A 154 -7.56 23.13 38.85
CA GLU A 154 -8.39 24.25 39.28
C GLU A 154 -8.21 25.46 38.34
N PRO A 155 -9.28 26.14 37.90
CA PRO A 155 -9.16 27.21 36.91
C PRO A 155 -8.77 28.55 37.57
N GLU A 156 -7.57 29.06 37.27
CA GLU A 156 -7.32 30.51 37.25
C GLU A 156 -7.82 31.09 35.91
N PRO A 157 -8.44 32.29 35.89
CA PRO A 157 -8.85 32.91 34.63
C PRO A 157 -7.62 33.46 33.89
N GLU A 158 -7.10 32.67 32.96
CA GLU A 158 -6.07 33.10 32.01
C GLU A 158 -6.68 33.95 30.86
N PRO A 159 -5.94 34.95 30.33
CA PRO A 159 -6.35 35.71 29.16
C PRO A 159 -6.41 34.79 27.93
N GLU A 160 -7.50 34.88 27.16
CA GLU A 160 -7.72 34.03 25.99
C GLU A 160 -6.55 34.13 24.98
N PRO A 161 -5.90 32.99 24.63
CA PRO A 161 -4.89 32.99 23.61
C PRO A 161 -5.52 33.35 22.26
N THR A 162 -4.89 34.24 21.51
CA THR A 162 -5.27 34.47 20.12
C THR A 162 -5.10 33.17 19.34
N PRO A 163 -6.08 32.75 18.51
CA PRO A 163 -6.05 31.43 17.87
C PRO A 163 -4.84 31.36 16.93
N PHE A 164 -3.90 30.46 17.27
CA PHE A 164 -2.63 30.31 16.55
C PHE A 164 -2.75 29.49 15.24
N TYR A 165 -3.98 29.09 14.87
CA TYR A 165 -4.29 28.16 13.77
C TYR A 165 -4.52 28.84 12.40
N LEU A 166 -4.01 30.04 12.20
CA LEU A 166 -4.14 30.77 10.92
C LEU A 166 -2.76 31.12 10.36
N ASP A 167 -1.90 30.11 10.11
CA ASP A 167 -0.78 30.26 9.16
C ASP A 167 -1.24 29.70 7.80
N PRO A 168 -1.94 30.50 6.96
CA PRO A 168 -2.47 30.04 5.68
C PRO A 168 -1.36 29.51 4.75
N LEU A 169 -0.10 29.92 4.98
CA LEU A 169 1.04 29.43 4.22
C LEU A 169 1.51 28.04 4.72
N GLY A 170 1.44 27.80 6.03
CA GLY A 170 1.72 26.50 6.65
C GLY A 170 0.69 25.45 6.22
N ASP A 171 -0.59 25.81 6.28
CA ASP A 171 -1.69 24.93 5.90
C ASP A 171 -1.67 24.62 4.40
N ALA A 172 -1.37 25.61 3.56
CA ALA A 172 -1.23 25.40 2.11
C ALA A 172 -0.07 24.44 1.76
N LEU A 173 1.05 24.52 2.48
CA LEU A 173 2.20 23.63 2.28
C LEU A 173 1.88 22.19 2.70
N VAL A 174 1.21 22.01 3.84
CA VAL A 174 0.78 20.68 4.32
C VAL A 174 -0.24 20.07 3.37
N ALA A 175 -1.28 20.82 2.98
CA ALA A 175 -2.30 20.35 2.05
C ALA A 175 -1.69 19.93 0.69
N THR A 176 -0.75 20.73 0.16
CA THR A 176 -0.05 20.40 -1.09
C THR A 176 0.83 19.17 -0.95
N GLY A 177 1.54 19.03 0.18
CA GLY A 177 2.37 17.86 0.47
C GLY A 177 1.57 16.56 0.58
N VAL A 178 0.40 16.60 1.24
CA VAL A 178 -0.50 15.44 1.38
C VAL A 178 -1.07 15.01 0.03
N VAL A 179 -1.52 15.96 -0.80
CA VAL A 179 -2.03 15.65 -2.16
C VAL A 179 -0.93 14.99 -3.02
N ALA A 180 0.30 15.50 -2.96
CA ALA A 180 1.43 14.91 -3.68
C ALA A 180 1.78 13.50 -3.18
N ALA A 181 1.72 13.26 -1.86
CA ALA A 181 1.98 11.94 -1.26
C ALA A 181 0.89 10.91 -1.65
N ILE A 182 -0.39 11.30 -1.64
CA ILE A 182 -1.51 10.43 -2.06
C ILE A 182 -1.37 10.06 -3.54
N ALA A 183 -1.07 11.04 -4.41
CA ALA A 183 -0.83 10.78 -5.83
C ALA A 183 0.39 9.86 -6.06
N GLY A 184 1.47 10.07 -5.31
CA GLY A 184 2.66 9.21 -5.34
C GLY A 184 2.39 7.78 -4.88
N GLY A 185 1.65 7.61 -3.77
CA GLY A 185 1.23 6.31 -3.25
C GLY A 185 0.30 5.55 -4.20
N GLY A 186 -0.65 6.25 -4.83
CA GLY A 186 -1.55 5.67 -5.85
C GLY A 186 -0.82 5.15 -7.09
N LEU A 187 0.26 5.81 -7.51
CA LEU A 187 1.09 5.33 -8.62
C LEU A 187 1.89 4.07 -8.26
N LEU A 188 2.32 3.93 -7.01
CA LEU A 188 3.03 2.75 -6.53
C LEU A 188 2.10 1.55 -6.36
N THR A 189 0.90 1.74 -5.84
CA THR A 189 -0.10 0.65 -5.73
C THR A 189 -0.52 0.12 -7.10
N VAL A 190 -0.70 0.98 -8.10
CA VAL A 190 -0.97 0.55 -9.49
C VAL A 190 0.20 -0.23 -10.10
N ALA A 191 1.44 0.15 -9.78
CA ALA A 191 2.62 -0.59 -10.22
C ALA A 191 2.70 -2.00 -9.59
N GLU A 192 2.29 -2.13 -8.33
CA GLU A 192 2.35 -3.38 -7.56
C GLU A 192 1.22 -4.35 -7.90
N VAL A 193 0.00 -3.84 -8.14
CA VAL A 193 -1.16 -4.64 -8.60
C VAL A 193 -0.90 -5.23 -10.00
N ARG A 194 -0.21 -4.49 -10.89
CA ARG A 194 0.23 -5.04 -12.18
C ARG A 194 1.28 -6.13 -12.03
N GLN A 195 2.16 -6.01 -11.04
CA GLN A 195 3.18 -7.02 -10.76
C GLN A 195 2.58 -8.32 -10.20
N ARG A 196 1.52 -8.23 -9.39
CA ARG A 196 0.77 -9.42 -8.91
C ARG A 196 -0.02 -10.12 -10.02
N ARG A 197 -0.53 -9.39 -11.01
CA ARG A 197 -1.15 -9.99 -12.21
C ARG A 197 -0.15 -10.69 -13.13
N LEU A 198 1.11 -10.26 -13.12
CA LEU A 198 2.21 -10.93 -13.85
C LEU A 198 2.74 -12.16 -13.12
N ALA A 199 2.53 -12.26 -11.80
CA ALA A 199 2.92 -13.41 -10.99
C ALA A 199 1.91 -14.58 -11.02
N GLY A 200 0.78 -14.42 -11.74
CA GLY A 200 -0.25 -15.45 -11.91
C GLY A 200 -0.38 -15.98 -13.34
N ALA A 201 0.68 -15.90 -14.16
CA ALA A 201 0.69 -16.43 -15.53
C ALA A 201 1.46 -17.77 -15.59
N ASP A 202 0.75 -18.89 -15.44
CA ASP A 202 1.33 -20.24 -15.36
C ASP A 202 1.67 -20.86 -16.74
N THR A 203 1.97 -20.06 -17.77
CA THR A 203 2.43 -20.58 -19.08
C THR A 203 3.57 -19.75 -19.68
N TYR A 204 4.66 -20.45 -20.00
CA TYR A 204 5.92 -19.91 -20.56
C TYR A 204 5.72 -19.14 -21.88
N ASP A 205 4.70 -19.48 -22.67
CA ASP A 205 4.40 -18.81 -23.95
C ASP A 205 3.82 -17.39 -23.80
N ALA A 206 3.26 -17.05 -22.64
CA ALA A 206 2.77 -15.70 -22.35
C ALA A 206 3.88 -14.70 -21.96
N PHE A 207 5.12 -15.18 -21.74
CA PHE A 207 6.26 -14.33 -21.38
C PHE A 207 7.05 -13.81 -22.60
N ALA A 208 6.92 -14.46 -23.76
CA ALA A 208 7.72 -14.14 -24.95
C ALA A 208 7.08 -13.08 -25.88
N THR A 209 5.77 -12.82 -25.79
CA THR A 209 5.07 -11.91 -26.72
C THR A 209 4.79 -10.52 -26.17
N ASP A 210 5.03 -10.26 -24.87
CA ASP A 210 4.81 -8.94 -24.25
C ASP A 210 6.00 -8.45 -23.38
N TYR A 211 7.24 -8.80 -23.76
CA TYR A 211 8.44 -8.39 -23.02
C TYR A 211 8.95 -6.99 -23.40
N ASP A 212 8.73 -6.54 -24.65
CA ASP A 212 9.25 -5.27 -25.16
C ASP A 212 8.32 -4.06 -24.94
N SER A 213 7.02 -4.28 -24.64
CA SER A 213 6.07 -3.17 -24.45
C SER A 213 6.00 -2.67 -22.99
N VAL A 214 6.41 -3.50 -22.02
CA VAL A 214 6.25 -3.23 -20.58
C VAL A 214 7.53 -2.68 -19.92
N THR A 215 8.71 -2.96 -20.49
CA THR A 215 10.01 -2.58 -19.92
C THR A 215 10.41 -1.12 -20.16
N ALA A 216 9.79 -0.40 -21.11
CA ALA A 216 10.03 1.03 -21.31
C ALA A 216 9.22 1.94 -20.36
N SER A 217 8.09 1.46 -19.80
CA SER A 217 7.25 2.25 -18.89
C SER A 217 7.57 2.04 -17.40
N SER A 218 7.98 0.85 -16.96
CA SER A 218 8.06 0.56 -15.51
C SER A 218 9.21 1.29 -14.78
N ARG A 219 10.33 1.57 -15.45
CA ARG A 219 11.46 2.31 -14.85
C ARG A 219 11.13 3.78 -14.58
N ASN A 220 10.38 4.41 -15.48
CA ASN A 220 9.99 5.81 -15.34
C ASN A 220 8.93 6.00 -14.25
N LEU A 221 8.00 5.06 -14.07
CA LEU A 221 7.00 5.14 -13.00
C LEU A 221 7.62 4.97 -11.60
N ARG A 222 8.59 4.08 -11.43
CA ARG A 222 9.29 3.91 -10.14
C ARG A 222 10.14 5.14 -9.78
N ILE A 223 10.83 5.73 -10.77
CA ILE A 223 11.60 6.98 -10.56
C ILE A 223 10.64 8.14 -10.25
N ALA A 224 9.52 8.27 -10.98
CA ALA A 224 8.53 9.32 -10.74
C ALA A 224 7.89 9.19 -9.35
N GLY A 225 7.57 7.96 -8.90
CA GLY A 225 7.04 7.69 -7.57
C GLY A 225 8.05 8.03 -6.46
N ALA A 226 9.31 7.64 -6.60
CA ALA A 226 10.37 7.94 -5.63
C ALA A 226 10.68 9.46 -5.54
N VAL A 227 10.66 10.16 -6.68
CA VAL A 227 10.81 11.62 -6.71
C VAL A 227 9.60 12.30 -6.04
N GLY A 228 8.38 11.82 -6.29
CA GLY A 228 7.17 12.33 -5.64
C GLY A 228 7.21 12.22 -4.11
N LEU A 229 7.62 11.06 -3.58
CA LEU A 229 7.74 10.84 -2.14
C LEU A 229 8.83 11.72 -1.49
N SER A 230 9.99 11.85 -2.14
CA SER A 230 11.09 12.66 -1.61
C SER A 230 10.76 14.17 -1.60
N VAL A 231 10.10 14.67 -2.65
CA VAL A 231 9.63 16.06 -2.70
C VAL A 231 8.54 16.30 -1.65
N GLY A 232 7.59 15.38 -1.50
CA GLY A 232 6.54 15.46 -0.49
C GLY A 232 7.10 15.50 0.94
N ALA A 233 8.03 14.61 1.27
CA ALA A 233 8.70 14.58 2.56
C ALA A 233 9.48 15.88 2.86
N ALA A 234 10.18 16.42 1.87
CA ALA A 234 10.92 17.67 2.00
C ALA A 234 10.01 18.89 2.29
N LEU A 235 8.84 18.94 1.66
CA LEU A 235 7.86 20.01 1.89
C LEU A 235 7.27 19.95 3.32
N VAL A 236 6.92 18.76 3.80
CA VAL A 236 6.42 18.56 5.18
C VAL A 236 7.50 18.94 6.20
N ALA A 237 8.75 18.50 6.00
CA ALA A 237 9.85 18.88 6.87
C ALA A 237 10.09 20.39 6.90
N GLY A 238 10.01 21.07 5.75
CA GLY A 238 10.10 22.52 5.65
C GLY A 238 8.98 23.25 6.40
N ALA A 239 7.75 22.74 6.34
CA ALA A 239 6.62 23.28 7.10
C ALA A 239 6.84 23.16 8.62
N VAL A 240 7.32 22.00 9.09
CA VAL A 240 7.64 21.76 10.51
C VAL A 240 8.76 22.70 10.98
N VAL A 241 9.83 22.87 10.21
CA VAL A 241 10.93 23.79 10.54
C VAL A 241 10.43 25.23 10.61
N ARG A 242 9.62 25.68 9.64
CA ARG A 242 8.99 27.01 9.66
C ARG A 242 8.18 27.19 10.93
N TRP A 243 7.37 26.20 11.28
CA TRP A 243 6.52 26.24 12.46
C TRP A 243 7.35 26.36 13.75
N MET A 244 8.45 25.62 13.86
CA MET A 244 9.40 25.74 14.97
C MET A 244 10.11 27.10 15.02
N VAL A 245 10.47 27.69 13.87
CA VAL A 245 11.11 29.01 13.80
C VAL A 245 10.14 30.13 14.17
N VAL A 246 8.89 30.04 13.71
CA VAL A 246 7.83 31.00 14.07
C VAL A 246 7.53 30.92 15.57
N ARG A 247 7.51 29.72 16.16
CA ARG A 247 7.34 29.49 17.60
C ARG A 247 8.45 30.12 18.46
N ARG A 248 9.65 30.34 17.90
CA ARG A 248 10.78 30.97 18.59
C ARG A 248 10.86 32.49 18.44
N ARG A 249 10.03 33.11 17.60
CA ARG A 249 10.00 34.57 17.53
C ARG A 249 9.20 35.10 18.70
N PRO A 250 9.79 35.87 19.63
CA PRO A 250 9.00 36.61 20.59
C PRO A 250 8.01 37.46 19.81
N ALA A 251 6.74 37.48 20.23
CA ALA A 251 5.76 38.37 19.66
C ALA A 251 6.38 39.77 19.65
N ALA A 252 6.55 40.35 18.45
CA ALA A 252 6.95 41.75 18.37
C ALA A 252 5.81 42.52 19.03
N GLU A 253 6.04 42.95 20.27
CA GLU A 253 5.06 43.65 21.09
C GLU A 253 4.78 45.00 20.41
N ARG A 254 3.80 45.01 19.53
CA ARG A 254 3.35 46.23 18.86
C ARG A 254 2.45 46.99 19.81
N THR A 255 3.07 47.65 20.77
CA THR A 255 2.38 48.61 21.63
C THR A 255 2.22 49.91 20.86
N ALA A 256 0.97 50.27 20.55
CA ALA A 256 0.61 51.60 20.11
C ALA A 256 -0.11 52.29 21.28
N TRP A 257 0.31 53.50 21.62
CA TRP A 257 -0.38 54.32 22.61
C TRP A 257 -0.71 55.69 22.00
N LEU A 258 -1.80 56.26 22.49
CA LEU A 258 -2.27 57.58 22.08
C LEU A 258 -1.63 58.63 23.00
N VAL A 259 -0.93 59.60 22.40
CA VAL A 259 -0.33 60.73 23.13
C VAL A 259 -1.17 61.97 22.82
N PRO A 260 -1.86 62.56 23.81
CA PRO A 260 -2.57 63.81 23.61
C PRO A 260 -1.55 64.95 23.38
N THR A 261 -1.80 65.76 22.35
CA THR A 261 -1.03 66.96 22.04
C THR A 261 -1.94 68.18 22.13
N GLY A 262 -1.36 69.39 22.29
CA GLY A 262 -2.13 70.62 22.52
C GLY A 262 -3.16 70.99 21.45
N THR A 263 -3.15 70.30 20.30
CA THR A 263 -4.09 70.51 19.19
C THR A 263 -4.74 69.21 18.68
N GLY A 264 -4.54 68.06 19.35
CA GLY A 264 -5.14 66.78 18.92
C GLY A 264 -4.59 65.54 19.62
N VAL A 265 -4.67 64.39 18.97
CA VAL A 265 -4.11 63.12 19.45
C VAL A 265 -3.14 62.57 18.42
N ALA A 266 -1.92 62.25 18.83
CA ALA A 266 -0.91 61.58 18.01
C ALA A 266 -0.79 60.10 18.39
N LEU A 267 -0.52 59.25 17.41
CA LEU A 267 -0.38 57.80 17.60
C LEU A 267 1.12 57.46 17.61
N GLY A 268 1.63 56.96 18.74
CA GLY A 268 3.03 56.59 18.92
C GLY A 268 3.17 55.10 19.21
N GLY A 269 4.21 54.46 18.69
CA GLY A 269 4.49 53.05 18.95
C GLY A 269 5.89 52.63 18.52
N ARG A 270 6.32 51.45 18.99
CA ARG A 270 7.47 50.74 18.42
C ARG A 270 6.93 49.78 17.35
N PHE A 271 7.39 49.96 16.11
CA PHE A 271 6.97 49.19 14.94
C PHE A 271 8.06 48.20 14.52
#